data_AF-A0A4S2RDY9-F1
#
_entry.id   AF-A0A4S2RDY9-F1
#
_cell.length_a   1.000
_cell.length_b   1.000
_cell.length_c   1.000
_cell.angle_alpha   90.00
_cell.angle_beta   90.00
_cell.angle_gamma   90.00
#
_symmetry.space_group_name_H-M   'P 1'
#
loop_
_entity.id
_entity.type
_entity.pdbx_description
1 polymer ?
#
loop_
_entity_poly.entity_id
_entity_poly.type
_entity_poly.pdbx_seq_one_letter_code
_entity_poly.pdbx_strand_id
1 'polypeptide(L)'
;MTGWAGGGAVVGAVREVAASFVVPGPSGVAVRGRLKYLTDQDELVLRAIGAHQGGLASRDLKARCADGLDHDAESWASRKRGLTGVSSSRIAGAITKASHDQWALARRCLAAHIRSLEAGIRTLRHRLSLPVGVKGTKRAPGGYRSRGEWFH
;
A
#
# COMPACT_ATOMS: atom_id res chain seq x y z
N MET A 1 -19.72 44.87 51.89
CA MET A 1 -18.34 44.36 52.00
C MET A 1 -18.43 42.84 52.08
N THR A 2 -18.22 42.17 50.93
CA THR A 2 -17.11 41.21 50.67
C THR A 2 -17.28 39.88 51.40
N GLY A 3 -17.38 38.72 50.76
CA GLY A 3 -17.13 38.39 49.36
C GLY A 3 -17.58 36.95 49.04
N TRP A 4 -17.76 36.73 47.75
CA TRP A 4 -18.12 35.48 47.09
C TRP A 4 -16.83 34.71 46.77
N ALA A 5 -16.84 33.37 46.87
CA ALA A 5 -16.38 32.43 45.82
C ALA A 5 -15.89 31.10 46.43
N GLY A 6 -16.44 30.01 45.90
CA GLY A 6 -15.92 28.66 46.12
C GLY A 6 -16.80 27.56 45.53
N GLY A 7 -17.53 27.84 44.45
CA GLY A 7 -18.27 26.82 43.70
C GLY A 7 -17.30 25.97 42.88
N GLY A 8 -16.73 24.94 43.50
CA GLY A 8 -15.98 23.92 42.79
C GLY A 8 -16.92 23.11 41.90
N ALA A 9 -16.73 23.22 40.58
CA ALA A 9 -17.42 22.38 39.61
C ALA A 9 -17.08 20.90 39.90
N VAL A 10 -18.09 20.11 40.24
CA VAL A 10 -17.97 18.65 40.32
C VAL A 10 -17.78 18.17 38.87
N VAL A 11 -16.54 17.91 38.49
CA VAL A 11 -16.23 17.20 37.24
C VAL A 11 -16.84 15.81 37.39
N GLY A 12 -17.93 15.57 36.67
CA GLY A 12 -18.62 14.27 36.67
C GLY A 12 -17.63 13.14 36.42
N ALA A 13 -17.74 12.08 37.21
CA ALA A 13 -16.81 10.94 37.22
C ALA A 13 -16.56 10.44 35.80
N VAL A 14 -15.38 10.76 35.26
CA VAL A 14 -14.92 10.25 33.97
C VAL A 14 -14.65 8.76 34.15
N ARG A 15 -15.15 7.94 33.22
CA ARG A 15 -14.97 6.48 33.26
C ARG A 15 -13.47 6.17 33.28
N GLU A 16 -13.04 5.32 34.21
CA GLU A 16 -11.65 4.88 34.28
C GLU A 16 -11.24 4.21 32.96
N VAL A 17 -10.19 4.73 32.33
CA VAL A 17 -9.65 4.17 31.10
C VAL A 17 -8.82 2.95 31.47
N ALA A 18 -9.22 1.78 30.98
CA ALA A 18 -8.49 0.54 31.20
C ALA A 18 -7.02 0.67 30.74
N ALA A 19 -6.12 -0.05 31.42
CA ALA A 19 -4.70 -0.06 31.10
C ALA A 19 -4.44 -0.41 29.63
N SER A 20 -3.54 0.34 28.99
CA SER A 20 -3.09 0.06 27.62
C SER A 20 -2.56 -1.36 27.54
N PHE A 21 -3.08 -2.15 26.60
CA PHE A 21 -2.59 -3.50 26.31
C PHE A 21 -2.25 -3.63 24.84
N VAL A 22 -1.28 -4.50 24.54
CA VAL A 22 -0.87 -4.78 23.17
C VAL A 22 -1.83 -5.80 22.57
N VAL A 23 -2.59 -5.37 21.56
CA VAL A 23 -3.40 -6.28 20.74
C VAL A 23 -2.43 -7.07 19.83
N PRO A 24 -2.58 -8.40 19.71
CA PRO A 24 -1.86 -9.15 18.69
C PRO A 24 -1.98 -8.47 17.33
N GLY A 25 -0.87 -8.33 16.61
CA GLY A 25 -0.89 -7.75 15.28
C GLY A 25 -1.94 -8.45 14.41
N PRO A 26 -2.62 -7.73 13.49
CA PRO A 26 -3.67 -8.30 12.67
C PRO A 26 -3.13 -9.57 11.98
N SER A 27 -3.65 -10.73 12.38
CA SER A 27 -3.43 -11.96 11.62
C SER A 27 -4.25 -11.77 10.34
N GLY A 28 -3.54 -11.55 9.23
CA GLY A 28 -4.16 -11.32 7.92
C GLY A 28 -4.88 -12.56 7.43
N VAL A 29 -6.04 -12.88 8.00
CA VAL A 29 -6.93 -13.88 7.44
C VAL A 29 -7.68 -13.20 6.30
N ALA A 30 -7.29 -13.52 5.07
CA ALA A 30 -8.10 -13.20 3.91
C ALA A 30 -9.36 -14.07 3.95
N VAL A 31 -10.39 -13.61 4.66
CA VAL A 31 -11.70 -14.27 4.66
C VAL A 31 -12.32 -14.06 3.28
N ARG A 32 -12.12 -15.04 2.40
CA ARG A 32 -12.86 -15.12 1.14
C ARG A 32 -14.25 -15.68 1.44
N GLY A 33 -15.18 -14.78 1.74
CA GLY A 33 -16.59 -15.14 1.71
C GLY A 33 -16.96 -15.52 0.28
N ARG A 34 -17.18 -16.82 0.03
CA ARG A 34 -17.82 -17.23 -1.23
C ARG A 34 -19.29 -16.86 -1.09
N LEU A 35 -19.74 -15.93 -1.94
CA LEU A 35 -21.17 -15.69 -2.11
C LEU A 35 -21.77 -16.96 -2.72
N LYS A 36 -22.66 -17.62 -1.96
CA LYS A 36 -23.38 -18.82 -2.42
C LYS A 36 -24.81 -18.43 -2.75
N TYR A 37 -25.44 -19.21 -3.63
CA TYR A 37 -26.85 -19.05 -3.99
C TYR A 37 -27.18 -17.66 -4.56
N LEU A 38 -26.25 -17.08 -5.34
CA LEU A 38 -26.53 -15.87 -6.10
C LEU A 38 -27.56 -16.19 -7.18
N THR A 39 -28.57 -15.35 -7.27
CA THR A 39 -29.45 -15.33 -8.45
C THR A 39 -28.73 -14.63 -9.60
N ASP A 40 -29.22 -14.84 -10.83
CA ASP A 40 -28.70 -14.13 -12.00
C ASP A 40 -28.77 -12.60 -11.80
N GLN A 41 -29.81 -12.12 -11.12
CA GLN A 41 -29.97 -10.71 -10.79
C GLN A 41 -28.89 -10.21 -9.81
N ASP A 42 -28.53 -10.99 -8.81
CA ASP A 42 -27.46 -10.62 -7.87
C ASP A 42 -26.11 -10.50 -8.60
N GLU A 43 -25.83 -11.42 -9.53
CA GLU A 43 -24.61 -11.33 -10.34
C GLU A 43 -24.56 -10.07 -11.20
N LEU A 44 -25.67 -9.70 -11.84
CA LEU A 44 -25.77 -8.48 -12.64
C LEU A 44 -25.51 -7.25 -11.77
N VAL A 45 -26.12 -7.18 -10.59
CA VAL A 45 -25.92 -6.08 -9.63
C VAL A 45 -24.47 -6.01 -9.16
N LEU A 46 -23.86 -7.14 -8.80
CA LEU A 46 -22.47 -7.19 -8.35
C LEU A 46 -21.49 -6.76 -9.45
N ARG A 47 -21.73 -7.15 -10.70
CA ARG A 47 -20.94 -6.69 -11.85
C ARG A 47 -21.07 -5.19 -12.07
N ALA A 48 -22.29 -4.65 -11.99
CA ALA A 48 -22.53 -3.21 -12.13
C ALA A 48 -21.85 -2.40 -11.02
N ILE A 49 -21.96 -2.86 -9.75
CA ILE A 49 -21.28 -2.25 -8.61
C ILE A 49 -19.76 -2.31 -8.80
N GLY A 50 -19.22 -3.47 -9.19
CA GLY A 50 -17.80 -3.68 -9.43
C GLY A 50 -17.27 -2.76 -10.54
N ALA A 51 -18.00 -2.63 -11.64
CA ALA A 51 -17.64 -1.73 -12.74
C ALA A 51 -17.64 -0.25 -12.28
N HIS A 52 -18.68 0.18 -11.55
CA HIS A 52 -18.76 1.55 -11.04
C HIS A 52 -17.64 1.88 -10.06
N GLN A 53 -17.44 1.03 -9.03
CA GLN A 53 -16.40 1.23 -8.03
C GLN A 53 -14.99 1.09 -8.62
N GLY A 54 -14.78 0.16 -9.55
CA GLY A 54 -13.53 0.01 -10.29
C GLY A 54 -13.20 1.24 -11.14
N GLY A 55 -14.20 1.84 -11.78
CA GLY A 55 -14.06 3.11 -12.49
C GLY A 55 -13.68 4.27 -11.57
N LEU A 56 -14.31 4.36 -10.40
CA LEU A 56 -13.96 5.35 -9.37
C LEU A 56 -12.53 5.17 -8.85
N ALA A 57 -12.16 3.94 -8.52
CA ALA A 57 -10.82 3.61 -8.04
C ALA A 57 -9.75 3.91 -9.09
N SER A 58 -10.00 3.60 -10.36
CA SER A 58 -9.06 3.89 -11.45
C SER A 58 -8.83 5.39 -11.64
N ARG A 59 -9.89 6.20 -11.54
CA ARG A 59 -9.78 7.67 -11.62
C ARG A 59 -9.04 8.25 -10.43
N ASP A 60 -9.32 7.75 -9.23
CA ASP A 60 -8.62 8.18 -8.01
C ASP A 60 -7.13 7.80 -8.04
N LEU A 61 -6.81 6.58 -8.49
CA LEU A 61 -5.44 6.13 -8.68
C LEU A 61 -4.71 7.00 -9.70
N LYS A 62 -5.35 7.36 -10.82
CA LYS A 62 -4.78 8.28 -11.81
C LYS A 62 -4.42 9.63 -11.16
N ALA A 63 -5.32 10.21 -10.37
CA ALA A 63 -5.06 11.45 -9.66
C ALA A 63 -3.90 11.29 -8.66
N ARG A 64 -3.91 10.24 -7.84
CA ARG A 64 -2.83 9.96 -6.89
C ARG A 64 -1.48 9.79 -7.59
N CYS A 65 -1.44 9.14 -8.75
CA CYS A 65 -0.21 9.02 -9.53
C CYS A 65 0.31 10.37 -10.00
N ALA A 66 -0.56 11.32 -10.34
CA ALA A 66 -0.19 12.67 -10.77
C ALA A 66 0.43 13.49 -9.63
N ASP A 67 0.02 13.25 -8.37
CA ASP A 67 0.63 13.90 -7.21
C ASP A 67 2.12 13.52 -7.03
N GLY A 68 2.57 12.40 -7.64
CA GLY A 68 3.97 12.00 -7.55
C GLY A 68 4.42 11.75 -6.10
N LEU A 69 5.64 12.23 -5.76
CA LEU A 69 6.17 12.13 -4.40
C LEU A 69 5.42 13.05 -3.43
N ASP A 70 4.82 14.11 -3.94
CA ASP A 70 4.03 15.04 -3.16
C ASP A 70 2.68 14.40 -2.80
N HIS A 71 2.23 14.68 -1.59
CA HIS A 71 0.85 14.50 -1.15
C HIS A 71 0.73 15.14 0.23
N ASP A 72 -0.41 15.76 0.49
CA ASP A 72 -0.71 16.33 1.80
C ASP A 72 -2.12 15.94 2.24
N ALA A 73 -2.49 16.38 3.43
CA ALA A 73 -3.81 16.14 3.98
C ALA A 73 -4.91 16.83 3.15
N GLU A 74 -4.60 17.94 2.46
CA GLU A 74 -5.56 18.70 1.68
C GLU A 74 -5.91 17.99 0.36
N SER A 75 -4.91 17.52 -0.38
CA SER A 75 -5.09 16.74 -1.60
C SER A 75 -5.84 15.44 -1.31
N TRP A 76 -5.52 14.79 -0.19
CA TRP A 76 -6.28 13.65 0.32
C TRP A 76 -7.76 13.99 0.58
N ALA A 77 -8.01 15.08 1.31
CA ALA A 77 -9.37 15.49 1.66
C ALA A 77 -10.18 15.87 0.41
N SER A 78 -9.55 16.55 -0.55
CA SER A 78 -10.16 16.94 -1.82
C SER A 78 -10.60 15.72 -2.65
N ARG A 79 -9.70 14.75 -2.86
CA ARG A 79 -10.02 13.49 -3.57
C ARG A 79 -11.16 12.73 -2.88
N LYS A 80 -11.09 12.60 -1.55
CA LYS A 80 -12.14 11.92 -0.76
C LYS A 80 -13.49 12.61 -0.88
N ARG A 81 -13.54 13.95 -0.85
CA ARG A 81 -14.79 14.72 -1.03
C ARG A 81 -15.38 14.49 -2.42
N GLY A 82 -14.56 14.54 -3.47
CA GLY A 82 -14.99 14.25 -4.84
C GLY A 82 -15.62 12.86 -4.98
N LEU A 83 -14.98 11.83 -4.41
CA LEU A 83 -15.53 10.47 -4.39
C LEU A 83 -16.81 10.35 -3.57
N THR A 84 -16.93 11.08 -2.46
CA THR A 84 -18.13 11.07 -1.61
C THR A 84 -19.35 11.66 -2.33
N GLY A 85 -19.16 12.53 -3.32
CA GLY A 85 -20.26 13.03 -4.16
C GLY A 85 -20.89 11.98 -5.08
N VAL A 86 -20.19 10.88 -5.35
CA VAL A 86 -20.59 9.84 -6.32
C VAL A 86 -20.56 8.42 -5.75
N SER A 87 -20.32 8.31 -4.44
CA SER A 87 -20.26 7.05 -3.68
C SER A 87 -20.52 7.33 -2.19
N SER A 88 -20.65 6.29 -1.37
CA SER A 88 -20.76 6.49 0.08
C SER A 88 -19.42 6.94 0.68
N SER A 89 -19.47 7.68 1.79
CA SER A 89 -18.27 8.15 2.50
C SER A 89 -17.31 7.00 2.92
N ARG A 90 -17.87 5.82 3.21
CA ARG A 90 -17.11 4.61 3.54
C ARG A 90 -16.37 4.06 2.32
N ILE A 91 -17.03 4.00 1.16
CA ILE A 91 -16.41 3.56 -0.10
C ILE A 91 -15.37 4.57 -0.56
N ALA A 92 -15.68 5.87 -0.52
CA ALA A 92 -14.73 6.93 -0.83
C ALA A 92 -13.45 6.82 0.02
N GLY A 93 -13.59 6.65 1.34
CA GLY A 93 -12.44 6.47 2.23
C GLY A 93 -11.65 5.18 1.96
N ALA A 94 -12.33 4.08 1.62
CA ALA A 94 -11.67 2.83 1.23
C ALA A 94 -10.87 2.98 -0.07
N ILE A 95 -11.46 3.62 -1.09
CA ILE A 95 -10.80 3.87 -2.38
C ILE A 95 -9.57 4.77 -2.20
N THR A 96 -9.70 5.93 -1.54
CA THR A 96 -8.56 6.86 -1.40
C THR A 96 -7.39 6.23 -0.65
N LYS A 97 -7.68 5.41 0.37
CA LYS A 97 -6.67 4.64 1.10
C LYS A 97 -6.04 3.57 0.23
N ALA A 98 -6.84 2.76 -0.45
CA ALA A 98 -6.34 1.70 -1.33
C ALA A 98 -5.43 2.25 -2.43
N SER A 99 -5.84 3.32 -3.12
CA SER A 99 -5.04 3.96 -4.17
C SER A 99 -3.71 4.50 -3.62
N HIS A 100 -3.72 5.11 -2.43
CA HIS A 100 -2.51 5.60 -1.78
C HIS A 100 -1.55 4.45 -1.42
N ASP A 101 -2.07 3.40 -0.78
CA ASP A 101 -1.30 2.21 -0.39
C ASP A 101 -0.72 1.50 -1.63
N GLN A 102 -1.50 1.38 -2.71
CA GLN A 102 -1.09 0.82 -3.99
C GLN A 102 0.05 1.62 -4.64
N TRP A 103 -0.07 2.94 -4.69
CA TRP A 103 0.98 3.81 -5.23
C TRP A 103 2.28 3.65 -4.42
N ALA A 104 2.18 3.66 -3.09
CA ALA A 104 3.34 3.52 -2.21
C ALA A 104 4.01 2.15 -2.35
N LEU A 105 3.22 1.08 -2.49
CA LEU A 105 3.72 -0.27 -2.76
C LEU A 105 4.43 -0.35 -4.11
N ALA A 106 3.80 0.14 -5.19
CA ALA A 106 4.36 0.14 -6.53
C ALA A 106 5.72 0.87 -6.59
N ARG A 107 5.82 2.02 -5.91
CA ARG A 107 7.09 2.76 -5.74
C ARG A 107 8.18 1.93 -5.08
N ARG A 108 7.87 1.22 -4.00
CA ARG A 108 8.84 0.36 -3.30
C ARG A 108 9.27 -0.83 -4.18
N CYS A 109 8.31 -1.44 -4.89
CA CYS A 109 8.59 -2.54 -5.81
C CYS A 109 9.49 -2.09 -6.97
N LEU A 110 9.21 -0.92 -7.58
CA LEU A 110 10.06 -0.35 -8.63
C LEU A 110 11.48 -0.09 -8.13
N ALA A 111 11.63 0.51 -6.95
CA ALA A 111 12.95 0.75 -6.36
C ALA A 111 13.71 -0.55 -6.08
N ALA A 112 13.02 -1.60 -5.60
CA ALA A 112 13.63 -2.92 -5.40
C ALA A 112 14.05 -3.56 -6.73
N HIS A 113 13.23 -3.41 -7.78
CA HIS A 113 13.54 -3.93 -9.11
C HIS A 113 14.77 -3.24 -9.71
N ILE A 114 14.85 -1.91 -9.64
CA ILE A 114 16.02 -1.14 -10.09
C ILE A 114 17.29 -1.62 -9.36
N ARG A 115 17.25 -1.75 -8.03
CA ARG A 115 18.40 -2.27 -7.26
C ARG A 115 18.81 -3.68 -7.67
N SER A 116 17.84 -4.53 -8.00
CA SER A 116 18.10 -5.89 -8.48
C SER A 116 18.79 -5.87 -9.85
N LEU A 117 18.33 -5.03 -10.78
CA LEU A 117 18.97 -4.84 -12.09
C LEU A 117 20.39 -4.30 -11.95
N GLU A 118 20.60 -3.27 -11.13
CA GLU A 118 21.92 -2.72 -10.86
C GLU A 118 22.88 -3.76 -10.26
N ALA A 119 22.39 -4.59 -9.33
CA ALA A 119 23.17 -5.69 -8.77
C ALA A 119 23.52 -6.74 -9.85
N GLY A 120 22.58 -7.08 -10.73
CA GLY A 120 22.82 -7.94 -11.89
C GLY A 120 23.89 -7.38 -12.82
N ILE A 121 23.80 -6.09 -13.17
CA ILE A 121 24.79 -5.40 -14.01
C ILE A 121 26.17 -5.41 -13.35
N ARG A 122 26.27 -5.10 -12.04
CA ARG A 122 27.54 -5.15 -11.30
C ARG A 122 28.14 -6.56 -11.33
N THR A 123 27.32 -7.57 -11.11
CA THR A 123 27.75 -8.97 -11.21
C THR A 123 28.27 -9.29 -12.60
N LEU A 124 27.54 -8.96 -13.67
CA LEU A 124 27.97 -9.23 -15.04
C LEU A 124 29.30 -8.53 -15.36
N ARG A 125 29.42 -7.24 -15.02
CA ARG A 125 30.66 -6.48 -15.20
C ARG A 125 31.85 -7.13 -14.47
N HIS A 126 31.65 -7.56 -13.24
CA HIS A 126 32.69 -8.25 -12.47
C HIS A 126 33.11 -9.57 -13.11
N ARG A 127 32.15 -10.40 -13.55
CA ARG A 127 32.47 -11.68 -14.19
C ARG A 127 33.19 -11.49 -15.53
N LEU A 128 32.81 -10.47 -16.31
CA LEU A 128 33.47 -10.12 -17.57
C LEU A 128 34.88 -9.56 -17.39
N SER A 129 35.18 -8.93 -16.26
CA SER A 129 36.54 -8.43 -15.98
C SER A 129 37.53 -9.53 -15.60
N LEU A 130 37.07 -10.75 -15.35
CA LEU A 130 37.90 -11.88 -14.98
C LEU A 130 38.19 -12.78 -16.19
N PRO A 131 39.40 -13.37 -16.29
CA PRO A 131 39.66 -14.40 -17.28
C PRO A 131 38.67 -15.57 -17.20
N VAL A 132 38.42 -16.21 -18.33
CA VAL A 132 37.59 -17.42 -18.42
C VAL A 132 38.19 -18.53 -17.56
N GLY A 133 37.35 -19.22 -16.79
CA GLY A 133 37.73 -20.34 -15.92
C GLY A 133 38.11 -19.94 -14.49
N VAL A 134 38.21 -18.64 -14.19
CA VAL A 134 38.51 -18.17 -12.82
C VAL A 134 37.35 -18.52 -11.88
N LYS A 135 37.64 -19.29 -10.84
CA LYS A 135 36.66 -19.67 -9.82
C LYS A 135 36.33 -18.47 -8.91
N GLY A 136 35.07 -18.40 -8.51
CA GLY A 136 34.59 -17.41 -7.53
C GLY A 136 35.02 -17.75 -6.12
N THR A 137 34.78 -16.80 -5.21
CA THR A 137 34.92 -16.99 -3.77
C THR A 137 33.55 -17.10 -3.11
N LYS A 138 33.51 -17.32 -1.79
CA LYS A 138 32.25 -17.27 -1.02
C LYS A 138 31.53 -15.92 -1.12
N ARG A 139 32.23 -14.84 -1.45
CA ARG A 139 31.70 -13.46 -1.44
C ARG A 139 31.52 -12.86 -2.84
N ALA A 140 32.10 -13.47 -3.87
CA ALA A 140 32.08 -12.92 -5.23
C ALA A 140 32.04 -14.04 -6.28
N PRO A 141 31.24 -13.90 -7.34
CA PRO A 141 31.23 -14.87 -8.44
C PRO A 141 32.54 -14.82 -9.22
N GLY A 142 32.94 -15.96 -9.79
CA GLY A 142 34.11 -16.05 -10.66
C GLY A 142 33.81 -15.58 -12.08
N GLY A 143 34.82 -15.66 -12.95
CA GLY A 143 34.64 -15.44 -14.38
C GLY A 143 33.66 -16.44 -15.00
N TYR A 144 33.38 -16.29 -16.29
CA TYR A 144 32.65 -17.31 -17.03
C TYR A 144 33.47 -18.60 -17.11
N ARG A 145 32.80 -19.75 -17.01
CA ARG A 145 33.39 -21.09 -17.07
C ARG A 145 33.93 -21.41 -18.47
N SER A 146 33.27 -20.90 -19.50
CA SER A 146 33.67 -21.06 -20.91
C SER A 146 33.19 -19.87 -21.74
N ARG A 147 33.68 -19.74 -22.98
CA ARG A 147 33.21 -18.72 -23.92
C ARG A 147 31.73 -18.91 -24.34
N GLY A 148 31.19 -20.12 -24.17
CA GLY A 148 29.82 -20.48 -24.57
C GLY A 148 28.78 -20.46 -23.45
N GLU A 149 29.17 -20.20 -22.19
CA GLU A 149 28.23 -20.23 -21.05
C GLU A 149 27.03 -19.29 -21.22
N TRP A 150 27.16 -18.23 -22.03
CA TRP A 150 26.09 -17.25 -22.26
C TRP A 150 25.01 -17.70 -23.25
N PHE A 151 25.26 -18.74 -24.06
CA PHE A 151 24.42 -19.14 -25.19
C PHE A 151 23.63 -20.44 -24.97
N HIS A 152 23.58 -20.94 -23.73
CA HIS A 152 22.88 -22.15 -23.32
C HIS A 152 21.91 -21.86 -22.18
#